data_AF-Q11IZ0-F1
#
_entry.id   AF-Q11IZ0-F1
#
_cell.length_a   1.000
_cell.length_b   1.000
_cell.length_c   1.000
_cell.angle_alpha   90.00
_cell.angle_beta   90.00
_cell.angle_gamma   90.00
#
_symmetry.space_group_name_H-M   'P 1'
#
loop_
_entity.id
_entity.type
_entity.pdbx_description
1 polymer ?
#
loop_
_entity_poly.entity_id
_entity_poly.type
_entity_poly.pdbx_seq_one_letter_code
_entity_poly.pdbx_strand_id
1 'polypeptide(L)'
;MPFDENARREIERVAKDRGWPAAALLAIAEVESGGRTHAIVSGRPEPLIRFEGHYFDRRLPSEKRAIARREGLAAPSAGAVKNPPAQAARWRMLERAAAIDKQAAYESVSWGIGQVMGAHWEWLGYNSVEDLVKDARNGVYGQVRLMANYIEKAGLADALKRQDWHTLARGYNGPGYARNGYHTKMAAAYERWSKAKPLPSGATPTPRPNPSPAPKPAPAAPQPGNAGILAAILAALAAAGAWIVNLPCSLFGIFCGG
;
A
#
# COMPACT_ATOMS: atom_id res chain seq x y z
N MET A 1 -8.52 4.63 -21.52
CA MET A 1 -8.35 4.22 -20.11
C MET A 1 -6.95 3.67 -19.94
N PRO A 2 -6.26 3.94 -18.82
CA PRO A 2 -4.83 3.67 -18.72
C PRO A 2 -4.47 2.21 -18.38
N PHE A 3 -5.41 1.43 -17.84
CA PHE A 3 -5.23 -0.02 -17.66
C PHE A 3 -5.71 -0.79 -18.90
N ASP A 4 -4.97 -1.82 -19.29
CA ASP A 4 -5.42 -2.80 -20.27
C ASP A 4 -6.60 -3.64 -19.74
N GLU A 5 -7.23 -4.43 -20.62
CA GLU A 5 -8.42 -5.19 -20.24
C GLU A 5 -8.15 -6.25 -19.16
N ASN A 6 -6.96 -6.86 -19.15
CA ASN A 6 -6.63 -7.90 -18.17
C ASN A 6 -6.40 -7.30 -16.79
N ALA A 7 -5.64 -6.20 -16.72
CA ALA A 7 -5.45 -5.45 -15.49
C ALA A 7 -6.78 -4.93 -14.94
N ARG A 8 -7.63 -4.41 -15.82
CA ARG A 8 -8.97 -3.96 -15.45
C ARG A 8 -9.82 -5.12 -14.90
N ARG A 9 -9.83 -6.29 -15.54
CA ARG A 9 -10.55 -7.48 -15.05
C ARG A 9 -10.14 -7.85 -13.63
N GLU A 10 -8.84 -7.87 -13.33
CA GLU A 10 -8.35 -8.22 -12.00
C GLU A 10 -8.72 -7.16 -10.94
N ILE A 11 -8.68 -5.87 -11.29
CA ILE A 11 -9.11 -4.80 -10.38
C ILE A 11 -10.62 -4.88 -10.12
N GLU A 12 -11.44 -5.02 -11.17
CA GLU A 12 -12.89 -5.15 -11.05
C GLU A 12 -13.30 -6.40 -10.26
N ARG A 13 -12.53 -7.49 -10.40
CA ARG A 13 -12.70 -8.71 -9.61
C ARG A 13 -12.46 -8.45 -8.12
N VAL A 14 -11.34 -7.84 -7.74
CA VAL A 14 -11.07 -7.54 -6.33
C VAL A 14 -12.15 -6.61 -5.77
N ALA A 15 -12.59 -5.61 -6.53
CA ALA A 15 -13.70 -4.75 -6.12
C ALA A 15 -15.00 -5.55 -5.88
N LYS A 16 -15.34 -6.47 -6.79
CA LYS A 16 -16.50 -7.36 -6.66
C LYS A 16 -16.40 -8.25 -5.42
N ASP A 17 -15.26 -8.89 -5.20
CA ASP A 17 -15.02 -9.76 -4.05
C ASP A 17 -15.15 -9.01 -2.71
N ARG A 18 -14.94 -7.69 -2.71
CA ARG A 18 -15.07 -6.80 -1.55
C ARG A 18 -16.43 -6.08 -1.47
N GLY A 19 -17.30 -6.23 -2.46
CA GLY A 19 -18.57 -5.49 -2.54
C GLY A 19 -18.37 -3.98 -2.70
N TRP A 20 -17.31 -3.56 -3.41
CA TRP A 20 -16.97 -2.16 -3.63
C TRP A 20 -17.31 -1.70 -5.05
N PRO A 21 -17.58 -0.39 -5.26
CA PRO A 21 -17.68 0.16 -6.60
C PRO A 21 -16.37 -0.03 -7.38
N ALA A 22 -16.42 -0.80 -8.47
CA ALA A 22 -15.25 -1.09 -9.29
C ALA A 22 -14.53 0.17 -9.80
N ALA A 23 -15.32 1.17 -10.22
CA ALA A 23 -14.79 2.46 -10.65
C ALA A 23 -14.01 3.20 -9.55
N ALA A 24 -14.37 3.04 -8.28
CA ALA A 24 -13.66 3.65 -7.16
C ALA A 24 -12.30 3.00 -6.94
N LEU A 25 -12.23 1.66 -6.95
CA LEU A 25 -10.95 0.96 -6.82
C LEU A 25 -10.01 1.24 -8.01
N LEU A 26 -10.56 1.27 -9.23
CA LEU A 26 -9.84 1.65 -10.44
C LEU A 26 -9.30 3.09 -10.36
N ALA A 27 -10.07 4.03 -9.83
CA ALA A 27 -9.65 5.42 -9.68
C ALA A 27 -8.44 5.56 -8.76
N ILE A 28 -8.45 4.91 -7.60
CA ILE A 28 -7.32 4.96 -6.66
C ILE A 28 -6.10 4.26 -7.28
N ALA A 29 -6.30 3.08 -7.89
CA ALA A 29 -5.23 2.35 -8.57
C ALA A 29 -4.56 3.20 -9.66
N GLU A 30 -5.34 3.94 -10.46
CA GLU A 30 -4.82 4.85 -11.49
C GLU A 30 -4.01 5.99 -10.87
N VAL A 31 -4.51 6.63 -9.81
CA VAL A 31 -3.84 7.77 -9.17
C VAL A 31 -2.52 7.36 -8.52
N GLU A 32 -2.47 6.19 -7.88
CA GLU A 32 -1.26 5.69 -7.21
C GLU A 32 -0.20 5.19 -8.20
N SER A 33 -0.61 4.56 -9.31
CA SER A 33 0.33 3.90 -10.22
C SER A 33 0.58 4.66 -11.53
N GLY A 34 -0.22 5.70 -11.82
CA GLY A 34 -0.27 6.32 -13.15
C GLY A 34 -0.74 5.34 -14.23
N GLY A 35 -1.55 4.34 -13.87
CA GLY A 35 -2.04 3.30 -14.78
C GLY A 35 -1.04 2.19 -15.09
N ARG A 36 0.17 2.25 -14.54
CA ARG A 36 1.20 1.24 -14.77
C ARG A 36 1.02 0.07 -13.81
N THR A 37 1.18 -1.16 -14.31
CA THR A 37 0.95 -2.38 -13.53
C THR A 37 2.25 -3.09 -13.14
N HIS A 38 3.26 -3.02 -13.99
CA HIS A 38 4.56 -3.67 -13.78
C HIS A 38 5.66 -2.95 -14.58
N ALA A 39 6.90 -3.37 -14.36
CA ALA A 39 8.03 -3.08 -15.22
C ALA A 39 8.74 -4.39 -15.59
N ILE A 40 9.33 -4.46 -16.78
CA ILE A 40 10.22 -5.58 -17.11
C ILE A 40 11.60 -5.29 -16.52
N VAL A 41 12.05 -6.17 -15.63
CA VAL A 41 13.36 -6.10 -14.98
C VAL A 41 14.02 -7.45 -15.16
N SER A 42 15.20 -7.48 -15.77
CA SER A 42 15.95 -8.71 -16.04
C SER A 42 15.10 -9.79 -16.73
N GLY A 43 14.28 -9.39 -17.71
CA GLY A 43 13.44 -10.28 -18.51
C GLY A 43 12.14 -10.77 -17.85
N ARG A 44 11.82 -10.33 -16.62
CA ARG A 44 10.59 -10.72 -15.93
C ARG A 44 9.73 -9.51 -15.52
N PRO A 45 8.40 -9.66 -15.44
CA PRO A 45 7.53 -8.63 -14.88
C PRO A 45 7.75 -8.51 -13.37
N GLU A 46 8.03 -7.31 -12.91
CA GLU A 46 8.15 -6.95 -11.49
C GLU A 46 7.16 -5.83 -11.13
N PRO A 47 6.62 -5.80 -9.89
CA PRO A 47 5.84 -4.68 -9.44
C PRO A 47 6.67 -3.40 -9.47
N LEU A 48 5.98 -2.28 -9.67
CA LEU A 48 6.60 -0.97 -9.52
C LEU A 48 7.01 -0.77 -8.07
N ILE A 49 8.22 -0.27 -7.85
CA ILE A 49 8.71 0.00 -6.51
C ILE A 49 9.10 1.47 -6.33
N ARG A 50 9.02 1.91 -5.08
CA ARG A 50 9.63 3.14 -4.59
C ARG A 50 10.32 2.82 -3.27
N PHE A 51 11.62 3.08 -3.22
CA PHE A 51 12.44 2.82 -2.04
C PHE A 51 12.51 4.07 -1.15
N GLU A 52 12.27 3.92 0.15
CA GLU A 52 12.26 5.01 1.12
C GLU A 52 13.50 4.91 2.03
N GLY A 53 14.58 5.60 1.66
CA GLY A 53 15.85 5.51 2.38
C GLY A 53 15.77 5.92 3.86
N HIS A 54 14.80 6.74 4.25
CA HIS A 54 14.55 7.10 5.65
C HIS A 54 13.84 6.01 6.46
N TYR A 55 13.03 5.17 5.81
CA TYR A 55 12.53 3.94 6.42
C TYR A 55 13.68 2.95 6.62
N PHE A 56 14.54 2.82 5.61
CA PHE A 56 15.69 1.92 5.68
C PHE A 56 16.64 2.33 6.80
N ASP A 57 16.96 3.63 6.87
CA ASP A 57 17.76 4.21 7.95
C ASP A 57 17.23 3.80 9.34
N ARG A 58 15.95 4.07 9.61
CA ARG A 58 15.32 3.80 10.91
C ARG A 58 15.31 2.32 11.28
N ARG A 59 15.20 1.43 10.29
CA ARG A 59 15.06 -0.02 10.49
C ARG A 59 16.37 -0.76 10.69
N LEU A 60 17.49 -0.15 10.30
CA LEU A 60 18.79 -0.78 10.44
C LEU A 60 19.35 -0.62 11.86
N PRO A 61 20.06 -1.64 12.41
CA PRO A 61 20.92 -1.44 13.57
C PRO A 61 22.07 -0.47 13.23
N SER A 62 22.69 0.13 14.25
CA SER A 62 23.66 1.23 14.09
C SER A 62 24.81 0.92 13.12
N GLU A 63 25.39 -0.29 13.21
CA GLU A 63 26.48 -0.75 12.34
C GLU A 63 26.06 -0.77 10.85
N LYS A 64 24.96 -1.48 10.55
CA LYS A 64 24.42 -1.57 9.18
C LYS A 64 23.92 -0.22 8.66
N ARG A 65 23.35 0.62 9.54
CA ARG A 65 22.91 1.98 9.21
C ARG A 65 24.09 2.84 8.75
N ALA A 66 25.24 2.74 9.41
CA ALA A 66 26.45 3.46 9.00
C ALA A 66 26.94 3.01 7.61
N ILE A 67 26.89 1.70 7.32
CA ILE A 67 27.21 1.16 5.98
C ILE A 67 26.23 1.71 4.95
N ALA A 68 24.92 1.59 5.18
CA ALA A 68 23.88 2.04 4.25
C ALA A 68 23.95 3.54 3.97
N ARG A 69 24.28 4.37 4.97
CA ARG A 69 24.50 5.82 4.79
C ARG A 69 25.70 6.11 3.91
N ARG A 70 26.84 5.44 4.13
CA ARG A 70 28.04 5.59 3.28
C ARG A 70 27.77 5.17 1.84
N GLU A 71 26.91 4.17 1.64
CA GLU A 71 26.50 3.70 0.32
C GLU A 71 25.43 4.56 -0.38
N GLY A 72 24.94 5.62 0.28
CA GLY A 72 23.88 6.48 -0.23
C GLY A 72 22.50 5.82 -0.28
N LEU A 73 22.29 4.75 0.51
CA LEU A 73 21.04 3.97 0.58
C LEU A 73 20.18 4.35 1.79
N ALA A 74 20.73 5.04 2.78
CA ALA A 74 20.00 5.46 3.97
C ALA A 74 20.28 6.92 4.31
N ALA A 75 19.27 7.61 4.82
CA ALA A 75 19.39 8.96 5.38
C ALA A 75 18.23 9.20 6.34
N PRO A 76 18.40 9.93 7.46
CA PRO A 76 17.32 10.15 8.42
C PRO A 76 16.16 10.97 7.85
N SER A 77 16.41 11.84 6.87
CA SER A 77 15.42 12.73 6.27
C SER A 77 14.72 12.08 5.07
N ALA A 78 13.39 12.18 5.03
CA ALA A 78 12.61 11.75 3.87
C ALA A 78 13.04 12.50 2.60
N GLY A 79 13.11 11.80 1.46
CA GLY A 79 13.50 12.37 0.17
C GLY A 79 15.01 12.59 -0.05
N ALA A 80 15.85 12.46 0.98
CA ALA A 80 17.30 12.63 0.83
C ALA A 80 17.94 11.54 -0.05
N VAL A 81 17.43 10.31 0.01
CA VAL A 81 17.80 9.23 -0.93
C VAL A 81 16.89 9.31 -2.16
N LYS A 82 17.44 9.76 -3.28
CA LYS A 82 16.69 9.93 -4.54
C LYS A 82 16.50 8.60 -5.24
N ASN A 83 15.25 8.27 -5.60
CA ASN A 83 14.97 7.12 -6.43
C ASN A 83 15.38 7.41 -7.89
N PRO A 84 16.09 6.51 -8.57
CA PRO A 84 16.34 6.67 -10.00
C PRO A 84 15.02 6.62 -10.79
N PRO A 85 14.97 7.27 -11.97
CA PRO A 85 13.75 7.34 -12.77
C PRO A 85 13.31 5.96 -13.30
N ALA A 86 14.27 5.12 -13.71
CA ALA A 86 14.01 3.80 -14.26
C ALA A 86 13.74 2.75 -13.17
N GLN A 87 12.69 1.94 -13.35
CA GLN A 87 12.33 0.85 -12.41
C GLN A 87 13.45 -0.19 -12.27
N ALA A 88 14.11 -0.58 -13.36
CA ALA A 88 15.24 -1.50 -13.30
C ALA A 88 16.39 -0.97 -12.40
N ALA A 89 16.62 0.35 -12.38
CA ALA A 89 17.60 0.96 -11.49
C ALA A 89 17.13 1.00 -10.03
N ARG A 90 15.83 1.17 -9.78
CA ARG A 90 15.25 1.06 -8.42
C ARG A 90 15.37 -0.37 -7.88
N TRP A 91 15.16 -1.37 -8.74
CA TRP A 91 15.34 -2.77 -8.37
C TRP A 91 16.80 -3.10 -8.03
N ARG A 92 17.76 -2.60 -8.80
CA ARG A 92 19.19 -2.70 -8.41
C ARG A 92 19.52 -1.98 -7.10
N MET A 93 18.91 -0.81 -6.85
CA MET A 93 19.04 -0.12 -5.55
C MET A 93 18.48 -0.97 -4.40
N LEU A 94 17.35 -1.62 -4.60
CA LEU A 94 16.76 -2.55 -3.64
C LEU A 94 17.66 -3.78 -3.40
N GLU A 95 18.25 -4.35 -4.45
CA GLU A 95 19.19 -5.47 -4.32
C GLU A 95 20.41 -5.10 -3.47
N ARG A 96 20.98 -3.90 -3.68
CA ARG A 96 22.07 -3.38 -2.84
C ARG A 96 21.65 -3.21 -1.38
N ALA A 97 20.48 -2.63 -1.14
CA ALA A 97 19.95 -2.48 0.22
C ALA A 97 19.71 -3.86 0.88
N ALA A 98 19.17 -4.82 0.13
CA ALA A 98 18.90 -6.17 0.62
C ALA A 98 20.17 -6.97 0.92
N ALA A 99 21.30 -6.65 0.28
CA ALA A 99 22.61 -7.22 0.62
C ALA A 99 23.12 -6.76 2.01
N ILE A 100 22.70 -5.57 2.47
CA ILE A 100 23.00 -5.07 3.83
C ILE A 100 22.03 -5.69 4.85
N ASP A 101 20.73 -5.59 4.56
CA ASP A 101 19.67 -6.15 5.37
C ASP A 101 18.40 -6.38 4.56
N LYS A 102 18.10 -7.64 4.26
CA LYS A 102 17.00 -8.01 3.37
C LYS A 102 15.63 -7.60 3.91
N GLN A 103 15.36 -7.89 5.17
CA GLN A 103 14.06 -7.60 5.77
C GLN A 103 13.84 -6.07 5.82
N ALA A 104 14.81 -5.33 6.38
CA ALA A 104 14.70 -3.87 6.46
C ALA A 104 14.57 -3.23 5.07
N ALA A 105 15.26 -3.75 4.05
CA ALA A 105 15.17 -3.25 2.69
C ALA A 105 13.76 -3.45 2.11
N TYR A 106 13.18 -4.64 2.25
CA TYR A 106 11.83 -4.93 1.73
C TYR A 106 10.74 -4.18 2.49
N GLU A 107 10.91 -3.97 3.79
CA GLU A 107 10.02 -3.14 4.59
C GLU A 107 10.06 -1.66 4.19
N SER A 108 11.17 -1.22 3.59
CA SER A 108 11.40 0.17 3.19
C SER A 108 11.01 0.47 1.75
N VAL A 109 10.16 -0.38 1.15
CA VAL A 109 9.68 -0.22 -0.23
C VAL A 109 8.17 -0.12 -0.26
N SER A 110 7.64 0.82 -1.03
CA SER A 110 6.26 0.82 -1.50
C SER A 110 6.09 -0.09 -2.72
N TRP A 111 5.13 -1.00 -2.66
CA TRP A 111 4.98 -2.12 -3.60
C TRP A 111 3.75 -1.99 -4.51
N GLY A 112 3.97 -2.13 -5.82
CA GLY A 112 2.93 -2.36 -6.83
C GLY A 112 1.97 -1.19 -7.07
N ILE A 113 0.84 -1.48 -7.70
CA ILE A 113 -0.21 -0.51 -8.08
C ILE A 113 -0.63 0.38 -6.92
N GLY A 114 -0.88 -0.20 -5.73
CA GLY A 114 -1.30 0.55 -4.56
C GLY A 114 -0.19 1.29 -3.82
N GLN A 115 1.08 1.09 -4.20
CA GLN A 115 2.25 1.65 -3.50
C GLN A 115 2.22 1.42 -1.96
N VAL A 116 1.70 0.26 -1.53
CA VAL A 116 1.61 -0.09 -0.11
C VAL A 116 3.00 -0.37 0.45
N MET A 117 3.36 0.29 1.56
CA MET A 117 4.67 0.13 2.20
C MET A 117 4.85 -1.28 2.77
N GLY A 118 5.99 -1.90 2.49
CA GLY A 118 6.34 -3.25 2.96
C GLY A 118 6.37 -3.36 4.49
N ALA A 119 6.72 -2.27 5.18
CA ALA A 119 6.68 -2.14 6.63
C ALA A 119 5.33 -2.53 7.27
N HIS A 120 4.25 -2.52 6.51
CA HIS A 120 2.92 -2.85 6.99
C HIS A 120 2.62 -4.36 6.97
N TRP A 121 3.57 -5.22 6.60
CA TRP A 121 3.33 -6.66 6.44
C TRP A 121 2.66 -7.29 7.68
N GLU A 122 3.14 -6.98 8.88
CA GLU A 122 2.61 -7.54 10.13
C GLU A 122 1.21 -7.01 10.44
N TRP A 123 1.02 -5.69 10.33
CA TRP A 123 -0.28 -5.05 10.54
C TRP A 123 -1.35 -5.52 9.54
N LEU A 124 -0.93 -5.86 8.32
CA LEU A 124 -1.77 -6.45 7.28
C LEU A 124 -1.97 -7.97 7.44
N GLY A 125 -1.32 -8.59 8.42
CA GLY A 125 -1.48 -10.00 8.77
C GLY A 125 -0.69 -10.99 7.91
N TYR A 126 0.35 -10.54 7.20
CA TYR A 126 1.33 -11.43 6.56
C TYR A 126 2.26 -12.03 7.63
N ASN A 127 2.86 -13.19 7.37
CA ASN A 127 3.83 -13.79 8.32
C ASN A 127 5.23 -13.18 8.22
N SER A 128 5.53 -12.53 7.10
CA SER A 128 6.81 -11.88 6.81
C SER A 128 6.65 -10.82 5.73
N VAL A 129 7.63 -9.93 5.59
CA VAL A 129 7.67 -8.99 4.46
C VAL A 129 7.84 -9.73 3.14
N GLU A 130 8.55 -10.86 3.11
CA GLU A 130 8.69 -11.70 1.93
C GLU A 130 7.35 -12.23 1.42
N ASP A 131 6.42 -12.57 2.30
CA ASP A 131 5.09 -13.03 1.91
C ASP A 131 4.26 -11.88 1.30
N LEU A 132 4.40 -10.65 1.80
CA LEU A 132 3.84 -9.46 1.16
C LEU A 132 4.43 -9.25 -0.23
N VAL A 133 5.76 -9.40 -0.38
CA VAL A 133 6.44 -9.24 -1.68
C VAL A 133 6.03 -10.33 -2.67
N LYS A 134 5.87 -11.59 -2.21
CA LYS A 134 5.36 -12.69 -3.05
C LYS A 134 3.95 -12.38 -3.55
N ASP A 135 3.10 -11.82 -2.70
CA ASP A 135 1.76 -11.40 -3.10
C ASP A 135 1.79 -10.25 -4.11
N ALA A 136 2.60 -9.22 -3.89
CA ALA A 136 2.77 -8.12 -4.83
C ALA A 136 3.36 -8.58 -6.20
N ARG A 137 4.14 -9.66 -6.21
CA ARG A 137 4.64 -10.32 -7.43
C ARG A 137 3.62 -11.23 -8.11
N ASN A 138 2.49 -11.54 -7.48
CA ASN A 138 1.43 -12.38 -8.05
C ASN A 138 0.52 -11.61 -9.04
N GLY A 139 1.14 -10.82 -9.93
CA GLY A 139 0.46 -10.04 -10.94
C GLY A 139 -0.43 -8.90 -10.40
N VAL A 140 -1.29 -8.37 -11.26
CA VAL A 140 -2.20 -7.26 -10.92
C VAL A 140 -3.12 -7.64 -9.75
N TYR A 141 -3.65 -8.86 -9.75
CA TYR A 141 -4.52 -9.34 -8.68
C TYR A 141 -3.86 -9.22 -7.30
N GLY A 142 -2.63 -9.71 -7.15
CA GLY A 142 -1.90 -9.66 -5.88
C GLY A 142 -1.59 -8.22 -5.44
N GLN A 143 -1.18 -7.35 -6.36
CA GLN A 143 -0.95 -5.93 -6.05
C GLN A 143 -2.22 -5.21 -5.58
N VAL A 144 -3.36 -5.48 -6.21
CA VAL A 144 -4.65 -4.85 -5.91
C VAL A 144 -5.27 -5.46 -4.64
N ARG A 145 -5.03 -6.74 -4.38
CA ARG A 145 -5.40 -7.39 -3.12
C ARG A 145 -4.64 -6.77 -1.94
N LEU A 146 -3.34 -6.54 -2.09
CA LEU A 146 -2.54 -5.84 -1.08
C LEU A 146 -3.08 -4.43 -0.79
N MET A 147 -3.42 -3.69 -1.85
CA MET A 147 -4.09 -2.39 -1.75
C MET A 147 -5.44 -2.47 -1.03
N ALA A 148 -6.29 -3.44 -1.37
CA ALA A 148 -7.58 -3.65 -0.74
C ALA A 148 -7.45 -4.00 0.76
N ASN A 149 -6.49 -4.86 1.12
CA ASN A 149 -6.21 -5.19 2.51
C ASN A 149 -5.82 -3.93 3.31
N TYR A 150 -5.01 -3.05 2.73
CA TYR A 150 -4.65 -1.77 3.36
C TYR A 150 -5.88 -0.89 3.56
N ILE A 151 -6.73 -0.71 2.53
CA ILE A 151 -7.95 0.09 2.61
C ILE A 151 -8.88 -0.41 3.71
N GLU A 152 -9.06 -1.72 3.83
CA GLU A 152 -9.86 -2.33 4.90
C GLU A 152 -9.23 -2.09 6.27
N LYS A 153 -7.94 -2.39 6.44
CA LYS A 153 -7.27 -2.25 7.74
C LYS A 153 -7.14 -0.81 8.20
N ALA A 154 -7.03 0.13 7.27
CA ALA A 154 -7.03 1.56 7.57
C ALA A 154 -8.44 2.12 7.88
N GLY A 155 -9.50 1.31 7.80
CA GLY A 155 -10.87 1.76 8.03
C GLY A 155 -11.42 2.65 6.91
N LEU A 156 -10.88 2.56 5.70
CA LEU A 156 -11.20 3.43 4.57
C LEU A 156 -12.24 2.86 3.62
N ALA A 157 -12.66 1.60 3.81
CA ALA A 157 -13.63 0.93 2.94
C ALA A 157 -14.96 1.71 2.84
N ASP A 158 -15.42 2.29 3.94
CA ASP A 158 -16.65 3.09 3.96
C ASP A 158 -16.52 4.41 3.21
N ALA A 159 -15.39 5.10 3.35
CA ALA A 159 -15.08 6.29 2.57
C ALA A 159 -15.01 5.97 1.07
N LEU A 160 -14.38 4.85 0.71
CA LEU A 160 -14.32 4.37 -0.67
C LEU A 160 -15.72 4.10 -1.24
N LYS A 161 -16.58 3.37 -0.52
CA LYS A 161 -17.95 3.06 -0.96
C LYS A 161 -18.79 4.31 -1.16
N ARG A 162 -18.67 5.29 -0.24
CA ARG A 162 -19.38 6.58 -0.31
C ARG A 162 -18.71 7.60 -1.23
N GLN A 163 -17.58 7.26 -1.86
CA GLN A 163 -16.80 8.16 -2.71
C GLN A 163 -16.37 9.45 -1.98
N ASP A 164 -16.10 9.34 -0.67
CA ASP A 164 -15.55 10.42 0.13
C ASP A 164 -14.05 10.54 -0.11
N TRP A 165 -13.70 11.24 -1.19
CA TRP A 165 -12.32 11.39 -1.67
C TRP A 165 -11.43 12.14 -0.70
N HIS A 166 -11.99 13.01 0.14
CA HIS A 166 -11.22 13.73 1.16
C HIS A 166 -10.79 12.79 2.27
N THR A 167 -11.73 12.06 2.87
CA THR A 167 -11.43 11.08 3.92
C THR A 167 -10.52 9.98 3.38
N LEU A 168 -10.82 9.47 2.19
CA LEU A 168 -10.02 8.42 1.55
C LEU A 168 -8.59 8.88 1.29
N ALA A 169 -8.39 10.02 0.61
CA ALA A 169 -7.06 10.52 0.29
C ALA A 169 -6.27 10.94 1.54
N ARG A 170 -6.94 11.51 2.55
CA ARG A 170 -6.29 11.82 3.83
C ARG A 170 -5.82 10.56 4.56
N GLY A 171 -6.64 9.52 4.58
CA GLY A 171 -6.28 8.25 5.23
C GLY A 171 -5.23 7.45 4.47
N TYR A 172 -5.27 7.48 3.14
CA TYR A 172 -4.37 6.69 2.28
C TYR A 172 -3.02 7.41 2.04
N ASN A 173 -3.06 8.71 1.72
CA ASN A 173 -1.88 9.50 1.35
C ASN A 173 -1.38 10.44 2.47
N GLY A 174 -2.20 10.66 3.51
CA GLY A 174 -1.85 11.49 4.66
C GLY A 174 -2.40 12.92 4.70
N PRO A 175 -2.05 13.71 5.73
CA PRO A 175 -2.46 15.11 5.88
C PRO A 175 -1.96 16.00 4.74
N GLY A 176 -0.89 15.60 4.05
CA GLY A 176 -0.39 16.29 2.85
C GLY A 176 -1.24 16.07 1.58
N TYR A 177 -2.31 15.25 1.64
CA TYR A 177 -3.07 14.83 0.45
C TYR A 177 -3.63 16.00 -0.36
N ALA A 178 -4.07 17.06 0.32
CA ALA A 178 -4.72 18.21 -0.31
C ALA A 178 -3.75 19.02 -1.17
N ARG A 179 -2.53 19.27 -0.65
CA ARG A 179 -1.46 19.97 -1.38
C ARG A 179 -1.08 19.23 -2.68
N ASN A 180 -1.14 17.90 -2.65
CA ASN A 180 -0.79 17.05 -3.79
C ASN A 180 -2.01 16.75 -4.70
N GLY A 181 -3.19 17.27 -4.37
CA GLY A 181 -4.43 17.10 -5.14
C GLY A 181 -4.92 15.66 -5.24
N TYR A 182 -4.60 14.78 -4.28
CA TYR A 182 -5.00 13.36 -4.38
C TYR A 182 -6.52 13.18 -4.48
N HIS A 183 -7.27 13.85 -3.60
CA HIS A 183 -8.73 13.82 -3.59
C HIS A 183 -9.35 14.27 -4.93
N THR A 184 -8.89 15.37 -5.53
CA THR A 184 -9.39 15.84 -6.83
C THR A 184 -9.01 14.91 -7.97
N LYS A 185 -7.79 14.36 -7.96
CA LYS A 185 -7.35 13.36 -8.93
C LYS A 185 -8.18 12.08 -8.87
N MET A 186 -8.47 11.58 -7.66
CA MET A 186 -9.30 10.40 -7.44
C MET A 186 -10.75 10.63 -7.89
N ALA A 187 -11.33 11.79 -7.55
CA ALA A 187 -12.67 12.17 -8.02
C ALA A 187 -12.76 12.20 -9.55
N ALA A 188 -11.81 12.87 -10.21
CA ALA A 188 -11.76 12.97 -11.66
C ALA A 188 -11.54 11.60 -12.33
N ALA A 189 -10.69 10.74 -11.74
CA ALA A 189 -10.48 9.38 -12.24
C ALA A 189 -11.76 8.54 -12.09
N TYR A 190 -12.45 8.65 -10.96
CA TYR A 190 -13.71 7.95 -10.71
C TYR A 190 -14.79 8.33 -11.73
N GLU A 191 -14.93 9.62 -12.07
CA GLU A 191 -15.89 10.06 -13.09
C GLU A 191 -15.61 9.43 -14.45
N ARG A 192 -14.33 9.28 -14.83
CA ARG A 192 -13.94 8.59 -16.07
C ARG A 192 -14.31 7.11 -15.99
N TRP A 193 -13.94 6.43 -14.91
CA TRP A 193 -14.19 4.99 -14.74
C TRP A 193 -15.67 4.63 -14.64
N SER A 194 -16.48 5.51 -14.06
CA SER A 194 -17.94 5.32 -13.97
C SER A 194 -18.64 5.35 -15.32
N LYS A 195 -18.01 5.98 -16.33
CA LYS A 195 -18.50 6.06 -17.71
C LYS A 195 -17.84 5.03 -18.63
N ALA A 196 -16.93 4.20 -18.11
CA ALA A 196 -16.23 3.20 -18.91
C ALA A 196 -17.20 2.13 -19.40
N LYS A 197 -17.09 1.75 -20.69
CA LYS A 197 -17.87 0.64 -21.23
C LYS A 197 -17.58 -0.64 -20.45
N PRO A 198 -18.58 -1.50 -20.18
CA PRO A 198 -18.35 -2.81 -19.59
C PRO A 198 -17.34 -3.63 -20.41
N LEU A 199 -16.56 -4.45 -19.74
CA LEU A 199 -15.65 -5.38 -20.41
C LEU A 199 -16.45 -6.47 -21.15
N PRO A 200 -15.95 -6.99 -22.29
CA PRO A 200 -16.61 -8.10 -22.97
C PRO A 200 -16.72 -9.34 -22.07
N SER A 201 -17.90 -9.95 -22.01
CA SER A 201 -18.10 -11.28 -21.40
C SER A 201 -17.42 -12.34 -22.26
N GLY A 202 -16.44 -13.08 -21.71
CA GLY A 202 -15.86 -14.25 -22.39
C GLY A 202 -14.33 -14.41 -22.30
N ALA A 203 -13.60 -13.44 -21.76
CA ALA A 203 -12.15 -13.59 -21.59
C ALA A 203 -11.84 -14.53 -20.42
N THR A 204 -11.22 -15.67 -20.71
CA THR A 204 -10.72 -16.62 -19.71
C THR A 204 -9.66 -15.94 -18.83
N PRO A 205 -9.80 -15.94 -17.49
CA PRO A 205 -8.74 -15.49 -16.61
C PRO A 205 -7.47 -16.28 -16.88
N THR A 206 -6.32 -15.60 -16.92
CA THR A 206 -5.03 -16.27 -17.07
C THR A 206 -4.84 -17.26 -15.91
N PRO A 207 -4.37 -18.50 -16.14
CA PRO A 207 -4.14 -19.46 -15.07
C PRO A 207 -3.22 -18.86 -13.99
N ARG A 208 -3.66 -18.93 -12.73
CA ARG A 208 -3.02 -18.26 -11.60
C ARG A 208 -2.04 -19.20 -10.88
N PRO A 209 -0.91 -18.68 -10.36
CA PRO A 209 -0.25 -19.30 -9.21
C PRO A 209 -1.21 -19.29 -8.00
N ASN A 210 -1.17 -20.32 -7.16
CA ASN A 210 -1.99 -20.38 -5.95
C ASN A 210 -1.80 -19.08 -5.14
N PRO A 211 -2.88 -18.41 -4.69
CA PRO A 211 -2.75 -17.25 -3.83
C PRO A 211 -1.96 -17.66 -2.58
N SER A 212 -1.03 -16.81 -2.15
CA SER A 212 -0.49 -16.96 -0.80
C SER A 212 -1.66 -17.00 0.19
N PRO A 213 -1.58 -17.80 1.27
CA PRO A 213 -2.65 -17.92 2.25
C PRO A 213 -3.18 -16.55 2.63
N ALA A 214 -4.50 -16.42 2.73
CA ALA A 214 -5.11 -15.20 3.23
C ALA A 214 -4.45 -14.83 4.58
N PRO A 215 -4.27 -13.52 4.86
CA PRO A 215 -3.81 -13.11 6.18
C PRO A 215 -4.69 -13.77 7.25
N LYS A 216 -4.08 -14.20 8.36
CA LYS A 216 -4.82 -14.86 9.44
C LYS A 216 -6.04 -14.01 9.83
N PRO A 217 -7.21 -14.61 10.09
CA PRO A 217 -8.34 -13.87 10.62
C PRO A 217 -7.90 -13.09 11.87
N ALA A 218 -8.31 -11.82 11.96
CA ALA A 218 -8.12 -11.09 13.20
C ALA A 218 -8.78 -11.86 14.35
N PRO A 219 -8.20 -11.90 15.56
CA PRO A 219 -8.87 -12.46 16.71
C PRO A 219 -10.23 -11.77 16.88
N ALA A 220 -11.28 -12.57 17.12
CA ALA A 220 -12.61 -12.05 17.35
C ALA A 220 -12.57 -11.03 18.50
N ALA A 221 -13.15 -9.85 18.29
CA ALA A 221 -13.30 -8.87 19.36
C ALA A 221 -14.15 -9.50 20.49
N PRO A 222 -13.76 -9.33 21.77
CA PRO A 222 -14.55 -9.83 22.88
C PRO A 222 -15.94 -9.18 22.85
N GLN A 223 -16.98 -10.02 22.81
CA GLN A 223 -18.37 -9.60 22.90
C GLN A 223 -18.64 -9.13 24.34
N PRO A 224 -19.10 -7.89 24.58
CA PRO A 224 -19.44 -7.45 25.92
C PRO A 224 -20.70 -8.19 26.41
N GLY A 225 -20.55 -9.00 27.45
CA GLY A 225 -21.67 -9.60 28.17
C GLY A 225 -22.43 -8.58 29.03
N ASN A 226 -23.72 -8.86 29.27
CA ASN A 226 -24.75 -7.99 29.85
C ASN A 226 -24.53 -7.49 31.31
N ALA A 227 -23.31 -7.53 31.85
CA ALA A 227 -23.00 -7.05 33.20
C ALA A 227 -22.15 -5.76 33.23
N GLY A 228 -21.88 -5.13 32.09
CA GLY A 228 -20.88 -4.05 31.96
C GLY A 228 -21.39 -2.60 31.88
N ILE A 229 -22.69 -2.33 32.01
CA ILE A 229 -23.26 -1.01 31.63
C ILE A 229 -22.90 0.13 32.61
N LEU A 230 -22.35 -0.16 33.80
CA LEU A 230 -21.92 0.88 34.76
C LEU A 230 -20.40 0.98 34.97
N ALA A 231 -19.59 0.06 34.45
CA ALA A 231 -18.12 0.14 34.48
C ALA A 231 -17.51 0.76 33.20
N ALA A 232 -18.31 0.89 32.13
CA ALA A 232 -17.83 1.34 30.82
C ALA A 232 -17.57 2.86 30.70
N ILE A 233 -17.98 3.68 31.66
CA ILE A 233 -17.79 5.14 31.62
C ILE A 233 -16.49 5.59 32.30
N LEU A 234 -15.91 4.80 33.22
CA LEU A 234 -14.68 5.15 33.94
C LEU A 234 -13.42 4.36 33.51
N ALA A 235 -13.57 3.27 32.76
CA ALA A 235 -12.43 2.60 32.11
C ALA A 235 -12.07 3.19 30.73
N ALA A 236 -12.91 4.09 30.19
CA ALA A 236 -12.68 4.77 28.91
C ALA A 236 -11.59 5.88 28.99
N LEU A 237 -11.06 6.18 30.18
CA LEU A 237 -10.01 7.19 30.38
C LEU A 237 -8.65 6.62 30.79
N ALA A 238 -8.51 5.31 30.98
CA ALA A 238 -7.23 4.68 31.39
C ALA A 238 -6.61 3.73 30.33
N ALA A 239 -7.37 3.33 29.30
CA ALA A 239 -6.85 2.48 28.20
C ALA A 239 -6.64 3.23 26.87
N ALA A 240 -6.84 4.55 26.85
CA ALA A 240 -6.50 5.42 25.71
C ALA A 240 -5.07 6.01 25.81
N GLY A 241 -4.37 5.78 26.92
CA GLY A 241 -3.08 6.41 27.23
C GLY A 241 -1.81 5.65 26.81
N ALA A 242 -1.92 4.42 26.30
CA ALA A 242 -0.75 3.56 26.04
C ALA A 242 -0.50 3.20 24.55
N TRP A 243 -1.33 3.67 23.62
CA TRP A 243 -1.16 3.39 22.18
C TRP A 243 -1.09 4.64 21.29
N ILE A 244 -0.92 5.82 21.89
CA ILE A 244 -0.78 7.11 21.17
C ILE A 244 0.65 7.70 21.28
N VAL A 245 1.55 7.05 22.02
CA VAL A 245 2.94 7.49 22.19
C VAL A 245 3.93 6.62 21.41
N ASN A 246 3.81 6.57 20.07
CA ASN A 246 4.93 6.36 19.13
C ASN A 246 4.55 6.32 17.63
N LEU A 247 3.64 7.18 17.19
CA LEU A 247 3.57 7.57 15.78
C LEU A 247 4.12 8.99 15.65
N PRO A 248 5.43 9.17 15.38
CA PRO A 248 5.97 10.51 15.22
C PRO A 248 5.32 11.21 14.02
N CYS A 249 4.89 12.45 14.28
CA CYS A 249 4.25 13.43 13.40
C CYS A 249 5.06 13.85 12.15
N SER A 250 5.82 12.96 11.53
CA SER A 250 6.59 13.22 10.30
C SER A 250 6.53 12.07 9.30
N LEU A 251 5.38 11.38 9.24
CA LEU A 251 5.18 10.12 8.51
C LEU A 251 4.41 10.28 7.19
N PHE A 252 4.43 11.47 6.60
CA PHE A 252 3.82 11.72 5.30
C PHE A 252 4.80 12.47 4.42
N GLY A 253 5.51 11.66 3.63
CA GLY A 253 6.50 12.07 2.66
C GLY A 253 6.02 13.28 1.87
N ILE A 254 6.73 14.37 2.10
CA ILE A 254 6.74 15.56 1.28
C ILE A 254 7.14 15.12 -0.14
N PHE A 255 6.18 15.07 -1.05
CA PHE A 255 6.46 15.43 -2.43
C PHE A 255 6.53 16.97 -2.46
N CYS A 256 7.75 17.50 -2.53
CA CYS A 256 8.04 18.84 -3.02
C CYS A 256 9.10 18.72 -4.11
N GLY A 257 8.69 19.14 -5.32
CA GLY A 257 9.44 19.75 -6.43
C GLY A 257 10.89 19.36 -6.73
N GLY A 258 11.12 18.98 -7.99
CA GLY A 258 12.43 18.86 -8.64
C GLY A 258 12.39 17.86 -9.78
#